data_AF-I1Q1G5-F1
#
_entry.id   AF-I1Q1G5-F1
#
_cell.length_a   1.000
_cell.length_b   1.000
_cell.length_c   1.000
_cell.angle_alpha   90.00
_cell.angle_beta   90.00
_cell.angle_gamma   90.00
#
_symmetry.space_group_name_H-M   'P 1'
#
loop_
_entity.id
_entity.type
_entity.pdbx_description
1 polymer ?
#
loop_
_entity_poly.entity_id
_entity_poly.type
_entity_poly.pdbx_seq_one_letter_code
_entity_poly.pdbx_strand_id
1 'polypeptide(L)'
;MTKKKLQVVRPRAVSPLPALAAAAAVAVLLLLLTAAGRPSFLGRYEAITISSVASLPSGYSSESARRAPPAVAVARVPSDCDIFRGEWVPDDGGGAAPYYTNESCPLIQEHQNCMKYGRPDLGFLRWRWRPERCELPRFDAAAFLELVRGKSMAFVGDSLARNHMQSLMCLLSKVEYPKDVSKTRDPGFRTMHYESHNFTIAVFWSPYLVTANQSSDPAAGGMWDLYLDEPDAAWAAAVAGFDYAVVSAANWFTRPSMFHERGRLVGCHYCLVPGVPDLTLRYSLRAAFRTALRALAAGAGGAGVFNGTAIVRTLSPTSHFEGGEWNKGGDCRRTRPSTANETRMSGLDLDFHTAQVEEFRRAEAAAAMASGRSAARLLLMDTTAAMVARADGHPSRYGHWAHEKVTLYNDCVHWCLPGPIDVWNEMLLQMLLLHQPGAVSV
;
A
#
# COMPACT_ATOMS: atom_id res chain seq x y z
N MET A 1 -56.98 35.61 -11.68
CA MET A 1 -56.42 35.48 -13.04
C MET A 1 -55.69 34.14 -13.14
N THR A 2 -56.23 33.25 -13.98
CA THR A 2 -55.58 32.15 -14.71
C THR A 2 -54.66 31.15 -14.00
N LYS A 3 -55.25 29.99 -13.66
CA LYS A 3 -54.56 28.68 -13.63
C LYS A 3 -54.23 28.26 -15.08
N LYS A 4 -52.99 27.87 -15.37
CA LYS A 4 -52.64 27.09 -16.58
C LYS A 4 -52.06 25.74 -16.16
N LYS A 5 -52.78 24.67 -16.54
CA LYS A 5 -52.35 23.28 -16.50
C LYS A 5 -51.28 23.08 -17.59
N LEU A 6 -50.16 22.44 -17.25
CA LEU A 6 -49.20 21.92 -18.22
C LEU A 6 -49.50 20.42 -18.41
N GLN A 7 -49.91 20.04 -19.62
CA GLN A 7 -50.08 18.63 -20.02
C GLN A 7 -48.71 18.04 -20.37
N VAL A 8 -48.38 16.91 -19.74
CA VAL A 8 -47.23 16.08 -20.11
C VAL A 8 -47.67 15.13 -21.23
N VAL A 9 -47.10 15.31 -22.42
CA VAL A 9 -47.25 14.38 -23.55
C VAL A 9 -46.19 13.30 -23.43
N ARG A 10 -46.59 12.03 -23.36
CA ARG A 10 -45.68 10.86 -23.44
C ARG A 10 -45.38 10.55 -24.92
N PRO A 11 -44.13 10.32 -25.33
CA PRO A 11 -43.84 9.80 -26.67
C PRO A 11 -44.05 8.28 -26.73
N ARG A 12 -44.57 7.82 -27.87
CA ARG A 12 -44.77 6.41 -28.25
C ARG A 12 -43.43 5.73 -28.56
N ALA A 13 -43.30 4.47 -28.13
CA ALA A 13 -42.22 3.57 -28.51
C ALA A 13 -42.35 3.16 -29.99
N VAL A 14 -41.22 3.18 -30.71
CA VAL A 14 -41.08 2.61 -32.05
C VAL A 14 -39.78 1.80 -32.07
N SER A 15 -39.90 0.49 -32.25
CA SER A 15 -38.82 -0.41 -32.70
C SER A 15 -38.93 -0.54 -34.22
N PRO A 16 -37.81 -0.59 -34.97
CA PRO A 16 -37.44 -1.89 -35.55
C PRO A 16 -35.93 -2.14 -35.76
N LEU A 17 -35.52 -3.39 -35.59
CA LEU A 17 -34.39 -4.05 -36.29
C LEU A 17 -34.89 -4.45 -37.70
N PRO A 18 -34.07 -4.48 -38.79
CA PRO A 18 -32.91 -5.38 -38.90
C PRO A 18 -31.76 -4.85 -39.80
N ALA A 19 -30.61 -4.48 -39.21
CA ALA A 19 -29.39 -4.18 -39.98
C ALA A 19 -28.13 -4.89 -39.44
N LEU A 20 -28.25 -5.63 -38.34
CA LEU A 20 -27.11 -6.21 -37.62
C LEU A 20 -26.75 -7.65 -38.03
N ALA A 21 -27.57 -8.32 -38.85
CA ALA A 21 -27.29 -9.69 -39.28
C ALA A 21 -26.27 -9.78 -40.44
N ALA A 22 -26.10 -8.72 -41.23
CA ALA A 22 -25.20 -8.74 -42.40
C ALA A 22 -23.72 -8.51 -42.04
N ALA A 23 -23.43 -7.78 -40.95
CA ALA A 23 -22.06 -7.45 -40.55
C ALA A 23 -21.32 -8.63 -39.86
N ALA A 24 -22.07 -9.53 -39.21
CA ALA A 24 -21.48 -10.68 -38.53
C ALA A 24 -20.96 -11.77 -39.50
N ALA A 25 -21.56 -11.90 -40.68
CA ALA A 25 -21.16 -12.91 -41.66
C ALA A 25 -19.83 -12.59 -42.37
N VAL A 26 -19.49 -11.30 -42.51
CA VAL A 26 -18.26 -10.85 -43.18
C VAL A 26 -17.02 -11.01 -42.27
N ALA A 27 -17.20 -10.85 -40.96
CA ALA A 27 -16.10 -10.99 -40.00
C ALA A 27 -15.62 -12.44 -39.81
N VAL A 28 -16.53 -13.42 -39.92
CA VAL A 28 -16.19 -14.86 -39.79
C VAL A 28 -15.44 -15.38 -41.02
N LEU A 29 -15.70 -14.84 -42.21
CA LEU A 29 -15.00 -15.26 -43.44
C LEU A 29 -13.55 -14.74 -43.51
N LEU A 30 -13.26 -13.58 -42.90
CA LEU A 30 -11.91 -13.01 -42.81
C LEU A 30 -11.01 -13.70 -41.79
N LEU A 31 -11.58 -14.31 -40.74
CA LEU A 31 -10.84 -15.08 -39.72
C LEU A 31 -10.44 -16.48 -40.20
N LEU A 32 -11.13 -17.04 -41.21
CA LEU A 32 -10.80 -18.37 -41.76
C LEU A 32 -9.67 -18.34 -42.82
N LEU A 33 -9.33 -17.17 -43.34
CA LEU A 33 -8.29 -17.02 -44.38
C LEU A 33 -6.87 -16.73 -43.83
N THR A 34 -6.71 -16.59 -42.51
CA THR A 34 -5.39 -16.33 -41.88
C THR A 34 -4.80 -17.55 -41.15
N ALA A 35 -5.48 -18.70 -41.19
CA ALA A 35 -5.04 -19.95 -40.54
C ALA A 35 -4.27 -20.93 -41.46
N ALA A 36 -3.88 -20.51 -42.68
CA ALA A 36 -3.12 -21.34 -43.61
C ALA A 36 -1.75 -20.70 -43.90
N GLY A 37 -0.73 -21.06 -43.12
CA GLY A 37 0.64 -20.61 -43.37
C GLY A 37 1.61 -20.85 -42.23
N ARG A 38 1.85 -22.11 -41.85
CA ARG A 38 3.06 -22.50 -41.12
C ARG A 38 4.13 -22.96 -42.11
N PRO A 39 5.40 -22.59 -41.91
CA PRO A 39 6.50 -23.49 -42.19
C PRO A 39 7.16 -23.94 -40.89
N SER A 40 7.25 -25.26 -40.78
CA SER A 40 8.02 -26.01 -39.78
C SER A 40 9.51 -25.78 -39.97
N PHE A 41 10.26 -25.52 -38.90
CA PHE A 41 11.71 -25.68 -38.90
C PHE A 41 12.14 -26.48 -37.66
N LEU A 42 12.33 -27.78 -37.90
CA LEU A 42 13.06 -28.72 -37.05
C LEU A 42 14.41 -28.98 -37.72
N GLY A 43 15.49 -28.86 -36.96
CA GLY A 43 16.86 -29.16 -37.35
C GLY A 43 17.80 -28.22 -36.59
N ARG A 44 18.88 -28.64 -35.93
CA ARG A 44 19.58 -29.92 -35.91
C ARG A 44 20.48 -29.85 -34.66
N TYR A 45 20.44 -30.87 -33.81
CA TYR A 45 21.45 -31.04 -32.75
C TYR A 45 22.73 -31.55 -33.41
N GLU A 46 23.86 -30.89 -33.17
CA GLU A 46 25.19 -31.48 -33.35
C GLU A 46 26.00 -31.33 -32.06
N ALA A 47 26.53 -32.46 -31.63
CA ALA A 47 27.43 -32.60 -30.50
C ALA A 47 28.83 -32.13 -30.90
N ILE A 48 29.48 -31.36 -30.03
CA ILE A 48 30.91 -31.11 -30.11
C ILE A 48 31.57 -31.75 -28.89
N THR A 49 32.11 -32.94 -29.13
CA THR A 49 33.18 -33.56 -28.35
C THR A 49 34.51 -33.04 -28.87
N ILE A 50 35.32 -32.37 -28.04
CA ILE A 50 36.77 -32.41 -28.20
C ILE A 50 37.41 -32.63 -26.83
N SER A 51 38.02 -33.80 -26.76
CA SER A 51 38.97 -34.26 -25.76
C SER A 51 40.29 -33.50 -25.91
N SER A 52 40.84 -32.97 -24.82
CA SER A 52 42.30 -32.95 -24.65
C SER A 52 42.63 -32.89 -23.17
N VAL A 53 43.30 -33.95 -22.73
CA VAL A 53 43.81 -34.16 -21.38
C VAL A 53 45.25 -33.64 -21.40
N ALA A 54 45.57 -32.68 -20.54
CA ALA A 54 46.95 -32.31 -20.27
C ALA A 54 47.16 -32.28 -18.75
N SER A 55 48.11 -33.09 -18.33
CA SER A 55 48.41 -33.48 -16.96
C SER A 55 49.04 -32.35 -16.13
N LEU A 56 48.69 -32.32 -14.85
CA LEU A 56 49.25 -31.50 -13.77
C LEU A 56 50.77 -31.69 -13.58
N PRO A 57 51.44 -30.70 -12.97
CA PRO A 57 52.39 -30.95 -11.90
C PRO A 57 51.82 -30.53 -10.55
N SER A 58 52.10 -31.40 -9.57
CA SER A 58 51.71 -31.34 -8.18
C SER A 58 52.60 -30.39 -7.38
N GLY A 59 52.01 -29.68 -6.40
CA GLY A 59 52.69 -29.20 -5.20
C GLY A 59 52.96 -27.69 -5.11
N TYR A 60 52.17 -26.97 -4.31
CA TYR A 60 52.59 -26.46 -2.99
C TYR A 60 51.46 -25.66 -2.29
N SER A 61 51.15 -26.07 -1.06
CA SER A 61 50.63 -25.28 0.09
C SER A 61 49.45 -24.29 -0.07
N SER A 62 48.27 -24.75 0.39
CA SER A 62 47.53 -24.21 1.55
C SER A 62 47.87 -22.78 2.02
N GLU A 63 47.01 -21.81 1.68
CA GLU A 63 46.33 -20.86 2.61
C GLU A 63 45.74 -19.70 1.81
N SER A 64 44.51 -19.87 1.33
CA SER A 64 43.66 -18.72 1.04
C SER A 64 42.25 -19.14 1.42
N ALA A 65 41.93 -18.93 2.70
CA ALA A 65 40.56 -18.89 3.15
C ALA A 65 39.77 -18.02 2.17
N ARG A 66 38.70 -18.58 1.59
CA ARG A 66 37.74 -17.85 0.78
C ARG A 66 37.20 -16.70 1.64
N ARG A 67 37.81 -15.53 1.51
CA ARG A 67 37.28 -14.30 2.08
C ARG A 67 35.99 -14.06 1.29
N ALA A 68 34.86 -14.32 1.94
CA ALA A 68 33.59 -13.82 1.45
C ALA A 68 33.79 -12.33 1.12
N PRO A 69 33.26 -11.82 0.00
CA PRO A 69 33.33 -10.39 -0.28
C PRO A 69 32.84 -9.65 0.96
N PRO A 70 33.53 -8.56 1.38
CA PRO A 70 33.09 -7.80 2.53
C PRO A 70 31.63 -7.40 2.27
N ALA A 71 30.74 -7.77 3.19
CA ALA A 71 29.36 -7.33 3.13
C ALA A 71 29.38 -5.82 2.95
N VAL A 72 28.77 -5.31 1.88
CA VAL A 72 28.65 -3.87 1.67
C VAL A 72 27.99 -3.31 2.94
N ALA A 73 28.68 -2.38 3.60
CA ALA A 73 28.19 -1.81 4.85
C ALA A 73 26.88 -1.07 4.56
N VAL A 74 25.76 -1.64 5.02
CA VAL A 74 24.44 -1.01 4.88
C VAL A 74 24.41 0.24 5.75
N ALA A 75 24.11 1.39 5.16
CA ALA A 75 23.98 2.65 5.89
C ALA A 75 22.84 2.56 6.91
N ARG A 76 23.14 2.92 8.17
CA ARG A 76 22.19 2.91 9.28
C ARG A 76 22.14 4.27 9.95
N VAL A 77 20.95 4.68 10.36
CA VAL A 77 20.79 5.85 11.24
C VAL A 77 21.28 5.51 12.66
N PRO A 78 21.71 6.51 13.45
CA PRO A 78 21.92 6.34 14.88
C PRO A 78 20.65 5.83 15.59
N SER A 79 20.81 4.99 16.61
CA SER A 79 19.67 4.37 17.33
C SER A 79 18.80 5.35 18.10
N ASP A 80 19.33 6.53 18.44
CA ASP A 80 18.64 7.63 19.13
C ASP A 80 18.03 8.66 18.16
N CYS A 81 18.17 8.44 16.84
CA CYS A 81 17.55 9.28 15.84
C CYS A 81 16.07 8.95 15.68
N ASP A 82 15.21 9.93 15.96
CA ASP A 82 13.79 9.87 15.61
C ASP A 82 13.63 10.18 14.12
N ILE A 83 13.65 9.12 13.29
CA ILE A 83 13.53 9.25 11.83
C ILE A 83 12.18 9.79 11.36
N PHE A 84 11.18 9.91 12.26
CA PHE A 84 9.83 10.37 11.94
C PHE A 84 9.63 11.88 12.16
N ARG A 85 10.62 12.55 12.77
CA ARG A 85 10.60 14.00 13.02
C ARG A 85 11.69 14.69 12.23
N GLY A 86 11.30 15.69 11.45
CA GLY A 86 12.18 16.31 10.49
C GLY A 86 11.45 17.22 9.52
N GLU A 87 12.07 17.45 8.38
CA GLU A 87 11.56 18.31 7.33
C GLU A 87 11.86 17.76 5.94
N TRP A 88 11.08 18.19 4.95
CA TRP A 88 11.39 17.94 3.55
C TRP A 88 12.40 18.96 3.06
N VAL A 89 13.50 18.48 2.51
CA VAL A 89 14.54 19.32 1.90
C VAL A 89 14.72 18.93 0.42
N PRO A 90 15.17 19.87 -0.43
CA PRO A 90 15.56 19.52 -1.79
C PRO A 90 16.61 18.41 -1.78
N ASP A 91 16.45 17.44 -2.68
CA ASP A 91 17.48 16.42 -2.94
C ASP A 91 18.44 16.97 -4.01
N ASP A 92 19.41 17.75 -3.55
CA ASP A 92 20.41 18.48 -4.34
C ASP A 92 21.69 17.67 -4.62
N GLY A 93 21.80 16.45 -4.05
CA GLY A 93 22.90 15.53 -4.28
C GLY A 93 22.76 14.70 -5.56
N GLY A 94 23.68 13.74 -5.76
CA GLY A 94 23.64 12.76 -6.86
C GLY A 94 22.43 11.80 -6.86
N GLY A 95 21.49 11.97 -5.91
CA GLY A 95 20.25 11.21 -5.74
C GLY A 95 18.99 11.88 -6.31
N ALA A 96 19.11 13.03 -7.00
CA ALA A 96 17.99 13.82 -7.52
C ALA A 96 17.08 13.10 -8.54
N ALA A 97 17.48 11.92 -9.04
CA ALA A 97 16.65 11.07 -9.88
C ALA A 97 15.69 10.22 -9.02
N PRO A 98 14.45 9.99 -9.46
CA PRO A 98 13.56 9.07 -8.77
C PRO A 98 14.17 7.66 -8.76
N TYR A 99 13.80 6.86 -7.78
CA TYR A 99 14.30 5.49 -7.69
C TYR A 99 13.94 4.68 -8.93
N TYR A 100 12.74 4.87 -9.46
CA TYR A 100 12.22 4.16 -10.62
C TYR A 100 11.32 5.12 -11.42
N THR A 101 10.90 4.70 -12.61
CA THR A 101 9.95 5.43 -13.46
C THR A 101 8.78 4.51 -13.83
N ASN A 102 7.81 5.05 -14.57
CA ASN A 102 6.74 4.27 -15.19
C ASN A 102 7.25 3.22 -16.20
N GLU A 103 8.47 3.37 -16.71
CA GLU A 103 9.09 2.42 -17.64
C GLU A 103 9.86 1.33 -16.89
N SER A 104 10.51 1.68 -15.77
CA SER A 104 11.33 0.75 -15.00
C SER A 104 10.56 0.00 -13.89
N CYS A 105 9.29 0.34 -13.63
CA CYS A 105 8.42 -0.44 -12.75
C CYS A 105 7.03 -0.65 -13.37
N PRO A 106 6.76 -1.85 -13.94
CA PRO A 106 5.45 -2.17 -14.51
C PRO A 106 4.38 -2.52 -13.45
N LEU A 107 4.74 -2.47 -12.16
CA LEU A 107 3.87 -2.86 -11.03
C LEU A 107 3.01 -1.69 -10.50
N ILE A 108 3.22 -0.48 -11.04
CA ILE A 108 2.47 0.72 -10.68
C ILE A 108 1.03 0.58 -11.18
N GLN A 109 0.05 0.77 -10.29
CA GLN A 109 -1.35 0.82 -10.69
C GLN A 109 -1.64 2.12 -11.45
N GLU A 110 -2.48 2.04 -12.47
CA GLU A 110 -2.77 3.15 -13.39
C GLU A 110 -3.08 4.48 -12.67
N HIS A 111 -3.98 4.47 -11.68
CA HIS A 111 -4.35 5.67 -10.92
C HIS A 111 -3.22 6.32 -10.10
N GLN A 112 -2.08 5.66 -9.95
CA GLN A 112 -0.88 6.17 -9.27
C GLN A 112 0.25 6.52 -10.28
N ASN A 113 0.07 6.21 -11.57
CA ASN A 113 1.10 6.34 -12.59
C ASN A 113 1.13 7.74 -13.23
N CYS A 114 1.50 8.73 -12.43
CA CYS A 114 1.44 10.13 -12.81
C CYS A 114 2.29 10.48 -14.04
N MET A 115 3.45 9.84 -14.19
CA MET A 115 4.31 10.04 -15.35
C MET A 115 3.65 9.53 -16.65
N LYS A 116 3.03 8.34 -16.63
CA LYS A 116 2.32 7.77 -17.79
C LYS A 116 1.18 8.66 -18.25
N TYR A 117 0.44 9.24 -17.31
CA TYR A 117 -0.71 10.11 -17.60
C TYR A 117 -0.32 11.57 -17.81
N GLY A 118 0.97 11.85 -18.05
CA GLY A 118 1.45 13.12 -18.57
C GLY A 118 1.52 14.25 -17.54
N ARG A 119 1.71 13.93 -16.25
CA ARG A 119 1.96 14.96 -15.24
C ARG A 119 3.21 15.80 -15.60
N PRO A 120 3.07 17.11 -15.83
CA PRO A 120 4.18 17.93 -16.34
C PRO A 120 5.15 18.37 -15.24
N ASP A 121 4.67 18.53 -14.01
CA ASP A 121 5.44 19.02 -12.87
C ASP A 121 6.08 17.85 -12.11
N LEU A 122 7.32 17.49 -12.46
CA LEU A 122 8.07 16.41 -11.79
C LEU A 122 8.94 16.92 -10.61
N GLY A 123 8.76 18.17 -10.19
CA GLY A 123 9.52 18.78 -9.09
C GLY A 123 9.31 18.10 -7.74
N PHE A 124 8.14 17.50 -7.51
CA PHE A 124 7.82 16.76 -6.28
C PHE A 124 8.72 15.55 -6.04
N LEU A 125 9.37 15.01 -7.08
CA LEU A 125 10.30 13.88 -6.99
C LEU A 125 11.68 14.29 -6.45
N ARG A 126 11.98 15.59 -6.37
CA ARG A 126 13.30 16.13 -6.01
C ARG A 126 13.38 16.52 -4.53
N TRP A 127 12.69 15.78 -3.67
CA TRP A 127 12.61 16.05 -2.24
C TRP A 127 12.94 14.79 -1.46
N ARG A 128 13.70 14.97 -0.39
CA ARG A 128 14.02 13.91 0.57
C ARG A 128 13.62 14.34 1.97
N TRP A 129 13.24 13.38 2.80
CA TRP A 129 12.97 13.63 4.21
C TRP A 129 14.28 13.64 4.96
N ARG A 130 14.51 14.70 5.74
CA ARG A 130 15.68 14.83 6.61
C ARG A 130 15.23 14.87 8.06
N PRO A 131 15.52 13.81 8.85
CA PRO A 131 15.32 13.84 10.29
C PRO A 131 16.10 14.98 10.98
N GLU A 132 15.62 15.46 12.12
CA GLU A 132 16.24 16.62 12.80
C GLU A 132 17.70 16.38 13.24
N ARG A 133 18.05 15.14 13.60
CA ARG A 133 19.33 14.79 14.23
C ARG A 133 20.17 13.78 13.46
N CYS A 134 19.72 13.37 12.28
CA CYS A 134 20.48 12.44 11.44
C CYS A 134 20.08 12.55 9.97
N GLU A 135 20.85 11.89 9.11
CA GLU A 135 20.52 11.74 7.70
C GLU A 135 19.81 10.41 7.47
N LEU A 136 18.62 10.44 6.89
CA LEU A 136 17.91 9.23 6.46
C LEU A 136 18.58 8.70 5.17
N PRO A 137 19.17 7.50 5.18
CA PRO A 137 19.79 6.95 3.97
C PRO A 137 18.74 6.66 2.89
N ARG A 138 19.15 6.85 1.63
CA ARG A 138 18.36 6.39 0.47
C ARG A 138 18.08 4.90 0.58
N PHE A 139 16.96 4.46 0.03
CA PHE A 139 16.54 3.06 0.06
C PHE A 139 17.54 2.17 -0.68
N ASP A 140 18.05 1.16 0.02
CA ASP A 140 18.92 0.12 -0.52
C ASP A 140 18.11 -1.16 -0.71
N ALA A 141 17.76 -1.44 -1.97
CA ALA A 141 16.95 -2.60 -2.33
C ALA A 141 17.64 -3.94 -2.06
N ALA A 142 18.96 -4.01 -2.24
CA ALA A 142 19.72 -5.23 -1.96
C ALA A 142 19.77 -5.48 -0.46
N ALA A 143 20.06 -4.45 0.34
CA ALA A 143 20.03 -4.55 1.79
C ALA A 143 18.65 -4.95 2.32
N PHE A 144 17.57 -4.38 1.78
CA PHE A 144 16.21 -4.75 2.17
C PHE A 144 15.95 -6.23 1.88
N LEU A 145 16.21 -6.70 0.66
CA LEU A 145 15.96 -8.10 0.27
C LEU A 145 16.81 -9.10 1.05
N GLU A 146 18.05 -8.77 1.40
CA GLU A 146 18.86 -9.58 2.31
C GLU A 146 18.27 -9.60 3.74
N LEU A 147 17.78 -8.47 4.23
CA LEU A 147 17.17 -8.34 5.57
C LEU A 147 15.92 -9.22 5.73
N VAL A 148 15.15 -9.37 4.64
CA VAL A 148 13.91 -10.15 4.58
C VAL A 148 14.08 -11.49 3.89
N ARG A 149 15.32 -11.94 3.65
CA ARG A 149 15.60 -13.23 3.03
C ARG A 149 14.97 -14.37 3.84
N GLY A 150 14.21 -15.23 3.16
CA GLY A 150 13.50 -16.34 3.79
C GLY A 150 12.32 -15.95 4.68
N LYS A 151 11.88 -14.69 4.63
CA LYS A 151 10.78 -14.16 5.45
C LYS A 151 9.54 -13.82 4.64
N SER A 152 8.48 -13.44 5.33
CA SER A 152 7.25 -12.96 4.73
C SER A 152 6.72 -11.68 5.38
N MET A 153 6.08 -10.81 4.58
CA MET A 153 5.52 -9.54 5.00
C MET A 153 4.10 -9.34 4.48
N ALA A 154 3.16 -9.07 5.37
CA ALA A 154 1.78 -8.73 5.05
C ALA A 154 1.54 -7.23 5.19
N PHE A 155 0.91 -6.61 4.18
CA PHE A 155 0.34 -5.28 4.24
C PHE A 155 -1.17 -5.41 4.46
N VAL A 156 -1.65 -5.00 5.63
CA VAL A 156 -3.06 -5.12 6.03
C VAL A 156 -3.67 -3.72 6.11
N GLY A 157 -4.73 -3.46 5.35
CA GLY A 157 -5.37 -2.16 5.39
C GLY A 157 -6.16 -1.76 4.17
N ASP A 158 -6.25 -0.45 3.98
CA ASP A 158 -6.95 0.18 2.86
C ASP A 158 -6.06 0.30 1.60
N SER A 159 -6.51 1.12 0.64
CA SER A 159 -5.79 1.35 -0.62
C SER A 159 -4.43 2.00 -0.43
N LEU A 160 -4.17 2.69 0.69
CA LEU A 160 -2.87 3.28 1.00
C LEU A 160 -1.92 2.27 1.63
N ALA A 161 -2.41 1.17 2.22
CA ALA A 161 -1.59 0.01 2.54
C ALA A 161 -1.07 -0.65 1.25
N ARG A 162 -1.95 -0.80 0.24
CA ARG A 162 -1.56 -1.31 -1.09
C ARG A 162 -0.60 -0.35 -1.81
N ASN A 163 -0.85 0.95 -1.77
CA ASN A 163 0.04 1.96 -2.38
C ASN A 163 1.46 1.89 -1.78
N HIS A 164 1.58 1.65 -0.47
CA HIS A 164 2.86 1.44 0.23
C HIS A 164 3.57 0.16 -0.26
N MET A 165 2.85 -0.95 -0.33
CA MET A 165 3.38 -2.22 -0.87
C MET A 165 3.86 -2.05 -2.32
N GLN A 166 3.12 -1.33 -3.16
CA GLN A 166 3.49 -1.11 -4.55
C GLN A 166 4.75 -0.25 -4.70
N SER A 167 4.89 0.81 -3.90
CA SER A 167 6.14 1.56 -3.81
C SER A 167 7.31 0.65 -3.45
N LEU A 168 7.14 -0.21 -2.43
CA LEU A 168 8.19 -1.16 -2.02
C LEU A 168 8.58 -2.08 -3.18
N MET A 169 7.59 -2.68 -3.86
CA MET A 169 7.85 -3.56 -4.99
C MET A 169 8.58 -2.86 -6.15
N CYS A 170 8.28 -1.59 -6.40
CA CYS A 170 9.01 -0.80 -7.40
C CYS A 170 10.42 -0.43 -6.97
N LEU A 171 10.67 -0.21 -5.67
CA LEU A 171 12.02 -0.02 -5.17
C LEU A 171 12.85 -1.30 -5.30
N LEU A 172 12.24 -2.45 -5.01
CA LEU A 172 12.88 -3.76 -5.08
C LEU A 172 13.15 -4.23 -6.51
N SER A 173 12.41 -3.73 -7.51
CA SER A 173 12.59 -4.11 -8.92
C SER A 173 13.97 -3.76 -9.51
N LYS A 174 14.75 -2.93 -8.83
CA LYS A 174 16.16 -2.68 -9.13
C LYS A 174 17.04 -3.92 -8.99
N VAL A 175 16.63 -4.86 -8.14
CA VAL A 175 17.36 -6.08 -7.84
C VAL A 175 16.62 -7.29 -8.39
N GLU A 176 15.32 -7.39 -8.12
CA GLU A 176 14.53 -8.55 -8.52
C GLU A 176 13.06 -8.17 -8.74
N TYR A 177 12.44 -8.72 -9.78
CA TYR A 177 11.00 -8.65 -9.98
C TYR A 177 10.31 -9.83 -9.29
N PRO A 178 9.24 -9.60 -8.53
CA PRO A 178 8.53 -10.71 -7.91
C PRO A 178 7.63 -11.43 -8.92
N LYS A 179 7.39 -12.72 -8.66
CA LYS A 179 6.37 -13.51 -9.34
C LYS A 179 5.04 -13.44 -8.60
N ASP A 180 3.95 -13.31 -9.34
CA ASP A 180 2.61 -13.39 -8.76
C ASP A 180 2.24 -14.84 -8.48
N VAL A 181 2.08 -15.18 -7.19
CA VAL A 181 1.71 -16.52 -6.71
C VAL A 181 0.32 -16.52 -6.08
N SER A 182 -0.48 -15.50 -6.37
CA SER A 182 -1.84 -15.33 -5.83
C SER A 182 -2.75 -16.48 -6.24
N LYS A 183 -3.49 -17.03 -5.27
CA LYS A 183 -4.54 -18.02 -5.53
C LYS A 183 -5.86 -17.39 -5.98
N THR A 184 -5.93 -16.06 -5.99
CA THR A 184 -7.12 -15.26 -6.31
C THR A 184 -6.79 -14.22 -7.36
N ARG A 185 -7.82 -13.81 -8.13
CA ARG A 185 -7.74 -12.67 -9.05
C ARG A 185 -8.08 -11.34 -8.39
N ASP A 186 -8.50 -11.37 -7.13
CA ASP A 186 -8.84 -10.16 -6.38
C ASP A 186 -7.58 -9.32 -6.12
N PRO A 187 -7.51 -8.06 -6.62
CA PRO A 187 -6.38 -7.18 -6.38
C PRO A 187 -6.20 -6.80 -4.90
N GLY A 188 -7.20 -7.02 -4.06
CA GLY A 188 -7.15 -6.83 -2.61
C GLY A 188 -6.40 -7.91 -1.85
N PHE A 189 -6.11 -9.05 -2.48
CA PHE A 189 -5.54 -10.24 -1.81
C PHE A 189 -4.39 -10.86 -2.60
N ARG A 190 -3.53 -10.01 -3.19
CA ARG A 190 -2.39 -10.47 -4.01
C ARG A 190 -1.21 -10.90 -3.14
N THR A 191 -0.54 -11.95 -3.57
CA THR A 191 0.70 -12.48 -2.98
C THR A 191 1.77 -12.56 -4.05
N MET A 192 2.92 -11.95 -3.75
CA MET A 192 4.05 -11.82 -4.66
C MET A 192 5.28 -12.47 -4.00
N HIS A 193 6.09 -13.17 -4.79
CA HIS A 193 7.24 -13.94 -4.30
C HIS A 193 8.52 -13.57 -5.05
N TYR A 194 9.56 -13.24 -4.30
CA TYR A 194 10.93 -12.99 -4.78
C TYR A 194 11.73 -14.28 -4.61
N GLU A 195 11.89 -15.04 -5.69
CA GLU A 195 12.47 -16.40 -5.65
C GLU A 195 13.90 -16.41 -5.15
N SER A 196 14.73 -15.47 -5.61
CA SER A 196 16.17 -15.44 -5.30
C SER A 196 16.43 -15.13 -3.82
N HIS A 197 15.48 -14.46 -3.17
CA HIS A 197 15.53 -14.10 -1.75
C HIS A 197 14.61 -14.95 -0.88
N ASN A 198 13.82 -15.85 -1.48
CA ASN A 198 12.76 -16.58 -0.78
C ASN A 198 11.91 -15.64 0.09
N PHE A 199 11.58 -14.45 -0.43
CA PHE A 199 10.82 -13.42 0.28
C PHE A 199 9.41 -13.36 -0.28
N THR A 200 8.41 -13.40 0.60
CA THR A 200 7.00 -13.30 0.21
C THR A 200 6.38 -12.01 0.74
N ILE A 201 5.70 -11.28 -0.12
CA ILE A 201 4.96 -10.06 0.24
C ILE A 201 3.50 -10.22 -0.18
N ALA A 202 2.56 -9.89 0.71
CA ALA A 202 1.14 -10.01 0.45
C ALA A 202 0.38 -8.76 0.88
N VAL A 203 -0.73 -8.47 0.21
CA VAL A 203 -1.72 -7.47 0.65
C VAL A 203 -2.98 -8.16 1.13
N PHE A 204 -3.57 -7.64 2.20
CA PHE A 204 -4.90 -8.00 2.68
C PHE A 204 -5.77 -6.74 2.73
N TRP A 205 -6.75 -6.70 1.84
CA TRP A 205 -7.74 -5.64 1.82
C TRP A 205 -8.63 -5.74 3.06
N SER A 206 -8.40 -4.82 3.99
CA SER A 206 -9.16 -4.68 5.22
C SER A 206 -9.22 -3.20 5.59
N PRO A 207 -10.05 -2.41 4.89
CA PRO A 207 -10.02 -0.94 4.98
C PRO A 207 -10.39 -0.39 6.36
N TYR A 208 -11.00 -1.22 7.21
CA TYR A 208 -11.34 -0.90 8.60
C TYR A 208 -10.59 -1.76 9.61
N LEU A 209 -9.73 -2.70 9.19
CA LEU A 209 -9.04 -3.72 10.01
C LEU A 209 -9.94 -4.73 10.73
N VAL A 210 -11.20 -4.38 10.96
CA VAL A 210 -12.26 -5.21 11.55
C VAL A 210 -13.22 -5.71 10.48
N THR A 211 -14.01 -6.73 10.82
CA THR A 211 -15.07 -7.24 9.95
C THR A 211 -15.96 -6.08 9.49
N ALA A 212 -16.04 -5.89 8.19
CA ALA A 212 -16.79 -4.81 7.57
C ALA A 212 -17.50 -5.33 6.32
N ASN A 213 -18.83 -5.21 6.31
CA ASN A 213 -19.65 -5.65 5.20
C ASN A 213 -20.39 -4.45 4.63
N GLN A 214 -20.42 -4.33 3.30
CA GLN A 214 -21.31 -3.37 2.69
C GLN A 214 -22.75 -3.85 2.90
N SER A 215 -23.60 -2.99 3.45
CA SER A 215 -24.98 -3.36 3.74
C SER A 215 -25.70 -3.74 2.44
N SER A 216 -26.36 -4.89 2.44
CA SER A 216 -27.14 -5.35 1.28
C SER A 216 -28.48 -4.62 1.15
N ASP A 217 -28.86 -3.80 2.13
CA ASP A 217 -30.10 -3.03 2.12
C ASP A 217 -29.98 -1.82 1.16
N PRO A 218 -30.79 -1.75 0.09
CA PRO A 218 -30.81 -0.59 -0.80
C PRO A 218 -31.21 0.70 -0.07
N ALA A 219 -32.03 0.62 0.99
CA ALA A 219 -32.41 1.76 1.81
C ALA A 219 -31.25 2.27 2.68
N ALA A 220 -30.24 1.43 2.93
CA ALA A 220 -29.02 1.80 3.63
C ALA A 220 -28.05 2.60 2.74
N GLY A 221 -28.36 2.85 1.46
CA GLY A 221 -27.64 3.83 0.65
C GLY A 221 -26.14 3.59 0.46
N GLY A 222 -25.68 2.34 0.61
CA GLY A 222 -24.27 1.97 0.55
C GLY A 222 -23.49 2.14 1.86
N MET A 223 -24.17 2.18 3.01
CA MET A 223 -23.55 2.12 4.34
C MET A 223 -22.73 0.84 4.56
N TRP A 224 -21.76 0.93 5.46
CA TRP A 224 -20.94 -0.19 5.91
C TRP A 224 -21.34 -0.64 7.30
N ASP A 225 -21.56 -1.93 7.50
CA ASP A 225 -21.72 -2.55 8.82
C ASP A 225 -20.34 -2.95 9.36
N LEU A 226 -19.86 -2.25 10.38
CA LEU A 226 -18.56 -2.49 11.03
C LEU A 226 -18.78 -3.19 12.37
N TYR A 227 -18.14 -4.35 12.55
CA TYR A 227 -18.17 -5.12 13.80
C TYR A 227 -16.89 -4.81 14.59
N LEU A 228 -16.94 -3.79 15.44
CA LEU A 228 -15.77 -3.13 16.01
C LEU A 228 -14.95 -4.01 16.96
N ASP A 229 -15.52 -5.10 17.48
CA ASP A 229 -14.87 -6.07 18.35
C ASP A 229 -14.44 -7.37 17.64
N GLU A 230 -14.56 -7.42 16.31
CA GLU A 230 -14.22 -8.59 15.50
C GLU A 230 -13.11 -8.24 14.49
N PRO A 231 -11.88 -8.77 14.62
CA PRO A 231 -10.86 -8.56 13.60
C PRO A 231 -11.31 -9.20 12.28
N ASP A 232 -11.00 -8.54 11.16
CA ASP A 232 -11.35 -9.08 9.84
C ASP A 232 -10.65 -10.43 9.62
N ALA A 233 -11.47 -11.47 9.43
CA ALA A 233 -11.01 -12.84 9.30
C ALA A 233 -10.01 -13.04 8.15
N ALA A 234 -10.08 -12.22 7.09
CA ALA A 234 -9.25 -12.39 5.91
C ALA A 234 -7.76 -12.25 6.22
N TRP A 235 -7.37 -11.28 7.05
CA TRP A 235 -5.99 -11.14 7.51
C TRP A 235 -5.75 -11.88 8.82
N ALA A 236 -6.73 -11.87 9.75
CA ALA A 236 -6.54 -12.44 11.08
C ALA A 236 -6.27 -13.95 11.03
N ALA A 237 -6.88 -14.68 10.09
CA ALA A 237 -6.63 -16.11 9.93
C ALA A 237 -5.28 -16.43 9.27
N ALA A 238 -4.68 -15.48 8.54
CA ALA A 238 -3.48 -15.69 7.75
C ALA A 238 -2.20 -15.12 8.41
N VAL A 239 -2.35 -14.10 9.26
CA VAL A 239 -1.23 -13.29 9.76
C VAL A 239 -0.19 -14.10 10.54
N ALA A 240 -0.58 -15.21 11.17
CA ALA A 240 0.35 -16.10 11.88
C ALA A 240 1.40 -16.77 10.96
N GLY A 241 1.16 -16.80 9.65
CA GLY A 241 2.13 -17.26 8.65
C GLY A 241 3.12 -16.19 8.18
N PHE A 242 3.10 -14.99 8.78
CA PHE A 242 3.94 -13.86 8.39
C PHE A 242 4.96 -13.49 9.47
N ASP A 243 6.18 -13.11 9.05
CA ASP A 243 7.20 -12.56 9.96
C ASP A 243 6.95 -11.08 10.28
N TYR A 244 6.36 -10.35 9.32
CA TYR A 244 6.03 -8.94 9.46
C TYR A 244 4.57 -8.67 9.07
N ALA A 245 3.89 -7.84 9.85
CA ALA A 245 2.56 -7.33 9.52
C ALA A 245 2.56 -5.81 9.58
N VAL A 246 2.56 -5.15 8.42
CA VAL A 246 2.42 -3.69 8.29
C VAL A 246 0.95 -3.34 8.24
N VAL A 247 0.42 -2.75 9.30
CA VAL A 247 -1.00 -2.46 9.48
C VAL A 247 -1.26 -0.97 9.40
N SER A 248 -2.24 -0.57 8.58
CA SER A 248 -2.61 0.85 8.42
C SER A 248 -4.02 1.02 7.89
N ALA A 249 -4.81 1.91 8.49
CA ALA A 249 -6.13 2.28 8.01
C ALA A 249 -6.52 3.67 8.52
N ALA A 250 -7.19 4.47 7.70
CA ALA A 250 -7.74 5.76 8.15
C ALA A 250 -8.90 6.26 7.27
N ASN A 251 -8.65 6.50 5.99
CA ASN A 251 -9.54 7.31 5.14
C ASN A 251 -10.95 6.70 5.02
N TRP A 252 -11.06 5.38 5.06
CA TRP A 252 -12.34 4.66 4.97
C TRP A 252 -13.26 4.90 6.16
N PHE A 253 -12.72 5.23 7.35
CA PHE A 253 -13.53 5.56 8.52
C PHE A 253 -14.43 6.78 8.30
N THR A 254 -14.13 7.64 7.32
CA THR A 254 -14.98 8.79 6.95
C THR A 254 -16.27 8.42 6.22
N ARG A 255 -16.43 7.15 5.81
CA ARG A 255 -17.65 6.70 5.11
C ARG A 255 -18.80 6.50 6.08
N PRO A 256 -20.05 6.77 5.64
CA PRO A 256 -21.24 6.44 6.43
C PRO A 256 -21.27 4.96 6.80
N SER A 257 -21.41 4.69 8.10
CA SER A 257 -21.22 3.35 8.66
C SER A 257 -22.11 3.11 9.87
N MET A 258 -22.54 1.87 10.05
CA MET A 258 -23.22 1.35 11.24
C MET A 258 -22.20 0.60 12.10
N PHE A 259 -22.26 0.78 13.42
CA PHE A 259 -21.29 0.22 14.36
C PHE A 259 -21.95 -0.84 15.22
N HIS A 260 -21.37 -2.04 15.19
CA HIS A 260 -21.79 -3.19 15.97
C HIS A 260 -20.71 -3.57 16.97
N GLU A 261 -21.11 -3.86 18.21
CA GLU A 261 -20.26 -4.51 19.21
C GLU A 261 -21.03 -5.71 19.78
N ARG A 262 -20.38 -6.88 19.85
CA ARG A 262 -20.97 -8.15 20.32
C ARG A 262 -22.28 -8.48 19.60
N GLY A 263 -22.31 -8.23 18.28
CA GLY A 263 -23.47 -8.44 17.42
C GLY A 263 -24.65 -7.49 17.66
N ARG A 264 -24.47 -6.39 18.41
CA ARG A 264 -25.51 -5.38 18.66
C ARG A 264 -25.13 -4.04 18.07
N LEU A 265 -26.10 -3.37 17.45
CA LEU A 265 -25.95 -1.99 16.98
C LEU A 265 -25.76 -1.05 18.17
N VAL A 266 -24.61 -0.36 18.23
CA VAL A 266 -24.27 0.59 19.30
C VAL A 266 -24.32 2.06 18.85
N GLY A 267 -24.27 2.29 17.54
CA GLY A 267 -24.34 3.62 16.96
C GLY A 267 -24.03 3.60 15.47
N CYS A 268 -23.83 4.77 14.90
CA CYS A 268 -23.46 4.93 13.50
C CYS A 268 -22.62 6.19 13.28
N HIS A 269 -22.17 6.41 12.06
CA HIS A 269 -21.69 7.70 11.59
C HIS A 269 -22.47 8.10 10.35
N TYR A 270 -23.09 9.28 10.37
CA TYR A 270 -23.79 9.85 9.22
C TYR A 270 -24.83 8.91 8.59
N CYS A 271 -25.53 8.12 9.42
CA CYS A 271 -26.53 7.16 8.95
C CYS A 271 -27.95 7.74 8.81
N LEU A 272 -28.23 8.85 9.50
CA LEU A 272 -29.57 9.49 9.55
C LEU A 272 -30.71 8.54 9.99
N VAL A 273 -30.39 7.49 10.76
CA VAL A 273 -31.36 6.51 11.25
C VAL A 273 -31.97 6.98 12.58
N PRO A 274 -33.29 7.17 12.68
CA PRO A 274 -33.93 7.60 13.92
C PRO A 274 -33.68 6.64 15.09
N GLY A 275 -33.29 7.17 16.25
CA GLY A 275 -33.05 6.39 17.46
C GLY A 275 -31.68 5.71 17.54
N VAL A 276 -30.84 5.84 16.51
CA VAL A 276 -29.45 5.35 16.53
C VAL A 276 -28.51 6.51 16.87
N PRO A 277 -27.66 6.39 17.90
CA PRO A 277 -26.67 7.43 18.22
C PRO A 277 -25.66 7.66 17.09
N ASP A 278 -25.46 8.91 16.69
CA ASP A 278 -24.33 9.29 15.82
C ASP A 278 -23.06 9.42 16.67
N LEU A 279 -22.08 8.55 16.42
CA LEU A 279 -20.82 8.46 17.11
C LEU A 279 -19.70 9.05 16.26
N THR A 280 -18.71 9.61 16.94
CA THR A 280 -17.57 10.26 16.27
C THR A 280 -16.75 9.26 15.46
N LEU A 281 -16.11 9.74 14.39
CA LEU A 281 -15.15 8.94 13.62
C LEU A 281 -13.99 8.40 14.48
N ARG A 282 -13.57 9.17 15.49
CA ARG A 282 -12.60 8.75 16.51
C ARG A 282 -13.05 7.48 17.23
N TYR A 283 -14.34 7.30 17.49
CA TYR A 283 -14.86 6.14 18.22
C TYR A 283 -14.62 4.85 17.45
N SER A 284 -15.06 4.78 16.19
CA SER A 284 -14.93 3.58 15.36
C SER A 284 -13.47 3.28 15.03
N LEU A 285 -12.67 4.29 14.69
CA LEU A 285 -11.24 4.12 14.42
C LEU A 285 -10.49 3.60 15.65
N ARG A 286 -10.72 4.19 16.82
CA ARG A 286 -10.09 3.74 18.08
C ARG A 286 -10.46 2.29 18.40
N ALA A 287 -11.75 1.94 18.27
CA ALA A 287 -12.21 0.58 18.55
C ALA A 287 -11.59 -0.44 17.57
N ALA A 288 -11.54 -0.11 16.28
CA ALA A 288 -10.94 -0.98 15.27
C ALA A 288 -9.44 -1.21 15.50
N PHE A 289 -8.65 -0.15 15.76
CA PHE A 289 -7.23 -0.30 16.08
C PHE A 289 -7.01 -1.09 17.36
N ARG A 290 -7.84 -0.88 18.39
CA ARG A 290 -7.78 -1.68 19.61
C ARG A 290 -7.99 -3.17 19.33
N THR A 291 -8.98 -3.51 18.52
CA THR A 291 -9.29 -4.89 18.15
C THR A 291 -8.18 -5.53 17.32
N ALA A 292 -7.70 -4.83 16.29
CA ALA A 292 -6.60 -5.29 15.45
C ALA A 292 -5.30 -5.50 16.25
N LEU A 293 -4.94 -4.54 17.11
CA LEU A 293 -3.74 -4.63 17.95
C LEU A 293 -3.85 -5.73 18.99
N ARG A 294 -5.04 -5.96 19.56
CA ARG A 294 -5.27 -7.12 20.42
C ARG A 294 -5.10 -8.42 19.66
N ALA A 295 -5.63 -8.54 18.45
CA ALA A 295 -5.47 -9.75 17.64
C ALA A 295 -3.99 -10.02 17.27
N LEU A 296 -3.20 -8.97 17.04
CA LEU A 296 -1.76 -9.09 16.77
C LEU A 296 -0.93 -9.38 18.02
N ALA A 297 -1.28 -8.77 19.16
CA ALA A 297 -0.50 -8.84 20.40
C ALA A 297 -0.89 -10.00 21.32
N ALA A 298 -2.13 -10.48 21.23
CA ALA A 298 -2.63 -11.56 22.07
C ALA A 298 -2.16 -12.92 21.54
N GLY A 299 -1.43 -13.66 22.38
CA GLY A 299 -1.22 -15.10 22.21
C GLY A 299 -2.49 -15.92 22.51
N ALA A 300 -3.62 -15.56 21.90
CA ALA A 300 -4.93 -16.07 22.28
C ALA A 300 -5.17 -17.50 21.74
N GLY A 301 -4.82 -18.50 22.55
CA GLY A 301 -5.68 -19.67 22.87
C GLY A 301 -6.20 -20.61 21.77
N GLY A 302 -5.83 -20.43 20.51
CA GLY A 302 -6.24 -21.26 19.37
C GLY A 302 -5.17 -21.28 18.28
N ALA A 303 -5.27 -22.21 17.34
CA ALA A 303 -4.27 -22.42 16.29
C ALA A 303 -4.00 -21.12 15.48
N GLY A 304 -2.77 -20.60 15.57
CA GLY A 304 -2.29 -19.45 14.79
C GLY A 304 -1.94 -18.20 15.60
N VAL A 305 -0.98 -18.27 16.53
CA VAL A 305 -0.47 -17.09 17.24
C VAL A 305 0.54 -16.36 16.37
N PHE A 306 0.32 -15.05 16.14
CA PHE A 306 1.33 -14.20 15.51
C PHE A 306 2.52 -14.00 16.47
N ASN A 307 3.71 -14.36 16.00
CA ASN A 307 4.98 -14.22 16.75
C ASN A 307 5.99 -13.32 16.02
N GLY A 308 5.54 -12.62 14.97
CA GLY A 308 6.35 -11.73 14.16
C GLY A 308 6.42 -10.31 14.71
N THR A 309 6.78 -9.37 13.84
CA THR A 309 6.77 -7.94 14.15
C THR A 309 5.58 -7.25 13.48
N ALA A 310 4.65 -6.73 14.29
CA ALA A 310 3.57 -5.87 13.83
C ALA A 310 4.04 -4.42 13.80
N ILE A 311 3.91 -3.79 12.64
CA ILE A 311 4.30 -2.41 12.38
C ILE A 311 3.04 -1.61 12.11
N VAL A 312 2.68 -0.72 13.01
CA VAL A 312 1.56 0.21 12.79
C VAL A 312 2.08 1.43 12.06
N ARG A 313 1.74 1.57 10.77
CA ARG A 313 1.97 2.83 10.06
C ARG A 313 0.83 3.78 10.41
N THR A 314 1.16 4.93 10.98
CA THR A 314 0.17 5.99 11.23
C THR A 314 -0.47 6.44 9.92
N LEU A 315 -1.60 7.13 10.02
CA LEU A 315 -2.37 7.51 8.84
C LEU A 315 -1.52 8.26 7.81
N SER A 316 -1.83 8.01 6.53
CA SER A 316 -1.62 9.04 5.53
C SER A 316 -2.68 10.11 5.74
N PRO A 317 -2.37 11.41 5.49
CA PRO A 317 -3.36 12.48 5.55
C PRO A 317 -4.67 12.08 4.85
N THR A 318 -5.80 12.39 5.48
CA THR A 318 -7.12 11.97 5.00
C THR A 318 -7.42 12.52 3.61
N SER A 319 -6.94 13.72 3.28
CA SER A 319 -6.76 14.21 1.91
C SER A 319 -6.01 15.54 1.89
N HIS A 320 -5.56 15.96 0.71
CA HIS A 320 -5.09 17.33 0.46
C HIS A 320 -5.98 18.08 -0.55
N PHE A 321 -7.29 17.84 -0.52
CA PHE A 321 -8.21 18.60 -1.35
C PHE A 321 -8.25 20.09 -0.95
N GLU A 322 -8.11 20.96 -1.93
CA GLU A 322 -8.24 22.41 -1.82
C GLU A 322 -9.35 22.90 -2.77
N GLY A 323 -10.03 23.99 -2.39
CA GLY A 323 -11.08 24.60 -3.23
C GLY A 323 -12.36 23.78 -3.37
N GLY A 324 -12.52 22.68 -2.63
CA GLY A 324 -13.73 21.86 -2.60
C GLY A 324 -13.46 20.48 -2.00
N GLU A 325 -14.52 19.69 -1.77
CA GLU A 325 -14.39 18.27 -1.42
C GLU A 325 -14.11 17.42 -2.66
N TRP A 326 -13.76 16.14 -2.46
CA TRP A 326 -13.46 15.16 -3.51
C TRP A 326 -14.53 15.04 -4.61
N ASN A 327 -15.81 15.29 -4.27
CA ASN A 327 -16.97 15.25 -5.17
C ASN A 327 -17.54 16.64 -5.49
N LYS A 328 -16.92 17.73 -5.00
CA LYS A 328 -17.39 19.12 -5.17
C LYS A 328 -16.33 19.98 -5.86
N GLY A 329 -15.56 19.39 -6.77
CA GLY A 329 -14.58 20.11 -7.59
C GLY A 329 -13.26 20.45 -6.88
N GLY A 330 -12.99 19.87 -5.70
CA GLY A 330 -11.70 19.98 -5.03
C GLY A 330 -10.56 19.40 -5.85
N ASP A 331 -9.35 19.91 -5.64
CA ASP A 331 -8.11 19.49 -6.31
C ASP A 331 -6.88 19.72 -5.41
N CYS A 332 -5.72 19.16 -5.75
CA CYS A 332 -4.47 19.26 -5.02
C CYS A 332 -3.38 19.69 -6.00
N ARG A 333 -3.31 21.00 -6.27
CA ARG A 333 -2.48 21.57 -7.35
C ARG A 333 -1.10 22.05 -6.90
N ARG A 334 -0.74 21.83 -5.64
CA ARG A 334 0.58 22.23 -5.14
C ARG A 334 1.65 21.44 -5.91
N THR A 335 2.79 22.08 -6.15
CA THR A 335 3.92 21.50 -6.92
C THR A 335 5.19 21.36 -6.10
N ARG A 336 5.12 21.73 -4.80
CA ARG A 336 6.18 21.57 -3.81
C ARG A 336 5.59 21.21 -2.44
N PRO A 337 6.40 20.65 -1.53
CA PRO A 337 6.01 20.49 -0.14
C PRO A 337 5.67 21.81 0.51
N SER A 338 4.78 21.73 1.48
CA SER A 338 4.46 22.82 2.40
C SER A 338 5.50 22.87 3.50
N THR A 339 5.90 24.08 3.89
CA THR A 339 6.76 24.31 5.05
C THR A 339 5.98 24.14 6.36
N ALA A 340 6.70 23.99 7.48
CA ALA A 340 6.08 23.90 8.81
C ALA A 340 5.23 25.12 9.20
N ASN A 341 5.52 26.29 8.61
CA ASN A 341 4.72 27.51 8.81
C ASN A 341 3.45 27.55 7.93
N GLU A 342 3.43 26.81 6.82
CA GLU A 342 2.31 26.76 5.89
C GLU A 342 1.28 25.70 6.27
N THR A 343 1.71 24.57 6.83
CA THR A 343 0.81 23.50 7.21
C THR A 343 1.33 22.71 8.40
N ARG A 344 0.39 22.16 9.18
CA ARG A 344 0.65 21.22 10.27
C ARG A 344 -0.52 20.25 10.39
N MET A 345 -0.27 19.10 10.99
CA MET A 345 -1.32 18.14 11.28
C MET A 345 -2.41 18.81 12.13
N SER A 346 -3.65 18.71 11.69
CA SER A 346 -4.78 19.38 12.34
C SER A 346 -6.09 18.67 12.01
N GLY A 347 -7.18 19.09 12.66
CA GLY A 347 -8.53 18.57 12.38
C GLY A 347 -8.61 17.05 12.52
N LEU A 348 -9.20 16.41 11.51
CA LEU A 348 -9.41 14.96 11.49
C LEU A 348 -8.10 14.17 11.47
N ASP A 349 -7.05 14.68 10.81
CA ASP A 349 -5.77 13.99 10.75
C ASP A 349 -5.12 13.92 12.13
N LEU A 350 -5.13 15.03 12.88
CA LEU A 350 -4.62 15.08 14.25
C LEU A 350 -5.46 14.20 15.18
N ASP A 351 -6.78 14.20 14.99
CA ASP A 351 -7.70 13.37 15.74
C ASP A 351 -7.38 11.87 15.57
N PHE A 352 -7.33 11.40 14.32
CA PHE A 352 -7.02 10.02 13.98
C PHE A 352 -5.61 9.62 14.40
N HIS A 353 -4.61 10.48 14.17
CA HIS A 353 -3.24 10.24 14.62
C HIS A 353 -3.18 9.99 16.13
N THR A 354 -3.79 10.89 16.90
CA THR A 354 -3.83 10.79 18.36
C THR A 354 -4.45 9.47 18.80
N ALA A 355 -5.58 9.07 18.20
CA ALA A 355 -6.23 7.80 18.52
C ALA A 355 -5.38 6.58 18.18
N GLN A 356 -4.70 6.57 17.02
CA GLN A 356 -3.80 5.49 16.60
C GLN A 356 -2.62 5.35 17.56
N VAL A 357 -1.97 6.46 17.91
CA VAL A 357 -0.81 6.46 18.82
C VAL A 357 -1.23 6.04 20.23
N GLU A 358 -2.38 6.52 20.74
CA GLU A 358 -2.90 6.11 22.04
C GLU A 358 -3.18 4.60 22.12
N GLU A 359 -3.86 4.03 21.12
CA GLU A 359 -4.15 2.58 21.12
C GLU A 359 -2.88 1.75 20.90
N PHE A 360 -1.93 2.22 20.09
CA PHE A 360 -0.61 1.60 19.98
C PHE A 360 0.09 1.54 21.34
N ARG A 361 0.18 2.67 22.06
CA ARG A 361 0.83 2.73 23.39
C ARG A 361 0.13 1.84 24.42
N ARG A 362 -1.21 1.76 24.37
CA ARG A 362 -1.98 0.83 25.22
C ARG A 362 -1.63 -0.63 24.90
N ALA A 363 -1.54 -0.99 23.62
CA ALA A 363 -1.19 -2.34 23.20
C ALA A 363 0.26 -2.70 23.56
N GLU A 364 1.20 -1.77 23.37
CA GLU A 364 2.61 -1.91 23.76
C GLU A 364 2.75 -2.13 25.27
N ALA A 365 2.10 -1.30 26.10
CA ALA A 365 2.10 -1.47 27.55
C ALA A 365 1.47 -2.80 27.99
N ALA A 366 0.36 -3.20 27.36
CA ALA A 366 -0.29 -4.49 27.64
C ALA A 366 0.61 -5.68 27.28
N ALA A 367 1.29 -5.62 26.13
CA ALA A 367 2.25 -6.64 25.70
C ALA A 367 3.45 -6.74 26.67
N ALA A 368 3.98 -5.61 27.14
CA ALA A 368 5.09 -5.57 28.09
C ALA A 368 4.71 -6.17 29.48
N MET A 369 3.46 -5.96 29.92
CA MET A 369 2.96 -6.54 31.19
C MET A 369 2.62 -8.03 31.09
N ALA A 370 2.39 -8.56 29.88
CA ALA A 370 2.03 -9.95 29.67
C ALA A 370 3.27 -10.86 29.77
N SER A 371 3.72 -11.15 31.01
CA SER A 371 4.88 -11.98 31.39
C SER A 371 5.14 -13.21 30.50
N GLY A 372 5.81 -13.03 29.36
CA GLY A 372 6.13 -14.10 28.40
C GLY A 372 4.96 -14.66 27.58
N ARG A 373 3.80 -13.98 27.54
CA ARG A 373 2.60 -14.43 26.78
C ARG A 373 2.36 -13.68 25.47
N SER A 374 3.01 -12.54 25.25
CA SER A 374 2.99 -11.85 23.96
C SER A 374 4.25 -12.23 23.19
N ALA A 375 4.07 -12.93 22.06
CA ALA A 375 5.17 -13.33 21.18
C ALA A 375 5.47 -12.26 20.11
N ALA A 376 4.53 -11.35 19.84
CA ALA A 376 4.65 -10.36 18.79
C ALA A 376 5.37 -9.09 19.26
N ARG A 377 6.29 -8.59 18.43
CA ARG A 377 6.90 -7.27 18.61
C ARG A 377 5.99 -6.20 18.00
N LEU A 378 5.73 -5.12 18.73
CA LEU A 378 4.98 -3.97 18.20
C LEU A 378 5.95 -2.82 17.89
N LEU A 379 5.83 -2.23 16.71
CA LEU A 379 6.58 -1.04 16.28
C LEU A 379 5.61 0.01 15.73
N LEU A 380 5.84 1.28 16.06
CA LEU A 380 5.10 2.42 15.51
C LEU A 380 5.93 3.08 14.42
N MET A 381 5.38 3.17 13.22
CA MET A 381 5.96 3.83 12.07
C MET A 381 5.21 5.15 11.84
N ASP A 382 5.66 6.22 12.50
CA ASP A 382 4.92 7.49 12.56
C ASP A 382 5.14 8.38 11.33
N THR A 383 4.56 8.01 10.20
CA THR A 383 4.78 8.70 8.92
C THR A 383 3.95 9.98 8.73
N THR A 384 2.89 10.19 9.50
CA THR A 384 1.86 11.19 9.18
C THR A 384 2.44 12.59 9.05
N ALA A 385 3.32 13.01 9.97
CA ALA A 385 3.89 14.36 9.97
C ALA A 385 4.65 14.67 8.67
N ALA A 386 5.45 13.72 8.18
CA ALA A 386 6.14 13.86 6.91
C ALA A 386 5.14 14.02 5.75
N MET A 387 4.05 13.27 5.75
CA MET A 387 3.12 13.24 4.61
C MET A 387 2.16 14.43 4.57
N VAL A 388 1.83 15.05 5.72
CA VAL A 388 0.98 16.27 5.78
C VAL A 388 1.59 17.43 4.96
N ALA A 389 2.91 17.47 4.82
CA ALA A 389 3.57 18.49 4.01
C ALA A 389 3.43 18.25 2.49
N ARG A 390 3.01 17.05 2.06
CA ARG A 390 3.23 16.55 0.70
C ARG A 390 2.03 16.63 -0.23
N ALA A 391 1.21 17.68 -0.11
CA ALA A 391 0.11 17.91 -1.06
C ALA A 391 0.54 17.90 -2.55
N ASP A 392 1.83 18.09 -2.84
CA ASP A 392 2.43 18.00 -4.17
C ASP A 392 2.59 16.57 -4.72
N GLY A 393 2.52 15.54 -3.88
CA GLY A 393 2.80 14.17 -4.28
C GLY A 393 1.60 13.37 -4.81
N HIS A 394 0.42 13.98 -4.87
CA HIS A 394 -0.81 13.31 -5.27
C HIS A 394 -0.96 13.21 -6.80
N PRO A 395 -1.67 12.20 -7.33
CA PRO A 395 -2.00 12.14 -8.74
C PRO A 395 -2.81 13.34 -9.24
N SER A 396 -3.69 13.92 -8.41
CA SER A 396 -4.68 14.89 -8.89
C SER A 396 -5.42 14.27 -10.09
N ARG A 397 -5.46 14.95 -11.23
CA ARG A 397 -6.04 14.49 -12.49
C ARG A 397 -5.16 13.54 -13.30
N TYR A 398 -3.93 13.27 -12.85
CA TYR A 398 -2.92 12.50 -13.58
C TYR A 398 -2.89 11.02 -13.15
N GLY A 399 -4.06 10.44 -12.86
CA GLY A 399 -4.23 8.99 -12.64
C GLY A 399 -4.99 8.28 -13.77
N HIS A 400 -5.34 9.01 -14.83
CA HIS A 400 -6.16 8.52 -15.93
C HIS A 400 -6.00 9.48 -17.12
N TRP A 401 -6.47 9.09 -18.31
CA TRP A 401 -6.48 10.02 -19.44
C TRP A 401 -7.57 11.08 -19.25
N ALA A 402 -7.36 12.30 -19.76
CA ALA A 402 -8.26 13.43 -19.52
C ALA A 402 -9.73 13.20 -19.96
N HIS A 403 -9.94 12.30 -20.93
CA HIS A 403 -11.25 11.96 -21.50
C HIS A 403 -11.93 10.76 -20.81
N GLU A 404 -11.25 10.08 -19.90
CA GLU A 404 -11.80 8.92 -19.20
C GLU A 404 -12.81 9.36 -18.13
N LYS A 405 -13.88 8.57 -18.00
CA LYS A 405 -14.90 8.76 -16.96
C LYS A 405 -14.53 7.89 -15.77
N VAL A 406 -13.96 8.51 -14.75
CA VAL A 406 -13.58 7.86 -13.48
C VAL A 406 -14.42 8.39 -12.32
N THR A 407 -14.54 7.59 -11.25
CA THR A 407 -15.28 7.99 -10.04
C THR A 407 -14.58 9.10 -9.27
N LEU A 408 -13.24 9.03 -9.18
CA LEU A 408 -12.40 10.02 -8.52
C LEU A 408 -11.52 10.67 -9.59
N TYR A 409 -11.95 11.82 -10.10
CA TYR A 409 -11.22 12.52 -11.17
C TYR A 409 -9.97 13.23 -10.64
N ASN A 410 -10.09 13.92 -9.52
CA ASN A 410 -8.92 14.47 -8.82
C ASN A 410 -8.63 13.56 -7.63
N ASP A 411 -7.55 12.79 -7.70
CA ASP A 411 -7.12 11.96 -6.58
C ASP A 411 -6.14 12.74 -5.70
N CYS A 412 -6.62 13.19 -4.55
CA CYS A 412 -5.84 13.90 -3.53
C CYS A 412 -5.72 13.07 -2.23
N VAL A 413 -5.77 11.74 -2.38
CA VAL A 413 -5.70 10.76 -1.29
C VAL A 413 -4.54 9.80 -1.51
N HIS A 414 -4.44 9.20 -2.70
CA HIS A 414 -3.35 8.30 -3.06
C HIS A 414 -2.10 9.05 -3.51
N TRP A 415 -0.98 8.36 -3.61
CA TRP A 415 0.31 8.95 -3.92
C TRP A 415 0.78 8.50 -5.31
N CYS A 416 1.36 9.44 -6.06
CA CYS A 416 2.10 9.10 -7.28
C CYS A 416 3.20 8.08 -6.97
N LEU A 417 3.45 7.19 -7.92
CA LEU A 417 4.62 6.31 -7.94
C LEU A 417 5.44 6.58 -9.21
N PRO A 418 6.76 6.88 -9.10
CA PRO A 418 7.50 7.22 -7.87
C PRO A 418 6.92 8.47 -7.19
N GLY A 419 7.23 8.69 -5.91
CA GLY A 419 6.69 9.83 -5.17
C GLY A 419 7.07 9.88 -3.70
N PRO A 420 6.42 10.76 -2.91
CA PRO A 420 6.77 10.95 -1.49
C PRO A 420 6.65 9.67 -0.67
N ILE A 421 5.74 8.80 -1.09
CA ILE A 421 5.45 7.51 -0.45
C ILE A 421 6.67 6.57 -0.40
N ASP A 422 7.67 6.77 -1.26
CA ASP A 422 8.92 6.00 -1.24
C ASP A 422 9.67 6.16 0.08
N VAL A 423 9.49 7.29 0.78
CA VAL A 423 10.08 7.55 2.10
C VAL A 423 9.58 6.62 3.19
N TRP A 424 8.36 6.09 3.03
CA TRP A 424 7.84 5.08 3.95
C TRP A 424 8.73 3.84 3.94
N ASN A 425 9.25 3.47 2.78
CA ASN A 425 10.12 2.31 2.63
C ASN A 425 11.56 2.59 3.11
N GLU A 426 12.06 3.82 2.97
CA GLU A 426 13.30 4.26 3.61
C GLU A 426 13.20 4.13 5.13
N MET A 427 12.10 4.63 5.72
CA MET A 427 11.82 4.51 7.15
C MET A 427 11.66 3.05 7.57
N LEU A 428 10.89 2.25 6.82
CA LEU A 428 10.69 0.83 7.09
C LEU A 428 12.01 0.06 7.12
N LEU A 429 12.90 0.28 6.14
CA LEU A 429 14.22 -0.36 6.11
C LEU A 429 15.02 -0.03 7.38
N GLN A 430 15.12 1.26 7.74
CA GLN A 430 15.85 1.67 8.94
C GLN A 430 15.22 1.13 10.23
N MET A 431 13.89 1.14 10.34
CA MET A 431 13.19 0.51 11.46
C MET A 431 13.53 -0.97 11.59
N LEU A 432 13.53 -1.72 10.49
CA LEU A 432 13.81 -3.15 10.50
C LEU A 432 15.28 -3.46 10.81
N LEU A 433 16.21 -2.58 10.40
CA LEU A 433 17.64 -2.68 10.72
C LEU A 433 17.92 -2.41 12.21
N LEU A 434 17.30 -1.38 12.80
CA LEU A 434 17.46 -1.02 14.21
C LEU A 434 16.86 -2.06 15.17
N HIS A 435 15.85 -2.81 14.70
CA HIS A 435 15.07 -3.71 15.53
C HIS A 435 15.30 -5.19 15.21
N GLN A 436 16.43 -5.53 14.58
CA GLN A 436 16.87 -6.92 14.40
C GLN A 436 17.08 -7.62 15.76
N PRO A 437 16.66 -8.89 15.91
CA PRO A 437 17.08 -9.71 17.04
C PRO A 437 18.61 -9.82 17.07
N GLY A 438 19.25 -9.43 18.17
CA GLY A 438 20.70 -9.51 18.33
C GLY A 438 21.51 -8.33 17.77
N ALA A 439 20.88 -7.24 17.34
CA ALA A 439 21.59 -5.98 17.13
C ALA A 439 22.08 -5.46 18.48
N VAL A 440 23.39 -5.59 18.73
CA VAL A 440 24.05 -4.92 19.85
C VAL A 440 24.01 -3.42 19.55
N SER A 441 23.38 -2.65 20.43
CA SER A 441 23.54 -1.20 20.46
C SER A 441 25.04 -0.92 20.61
N VAL A 442 25.69 -0.44 19.56
CA VAL A 442 27.08 0.01 19.61
C VAL A 442 27.11 1.37 20.27
#